data_AF-A0A2M7DVE7-F1
#
_entry.id   AF-A0A2M7DVE7-F1
#
_cell.length_a   1.000
_cell.length_b   1.000
_cell.length_c   1.000
_cell.angle_alpha   90.00
_cell.angle_beta   90.00
_cell.angle_gamma   90.00
#
_symmetry.space_group_name_H-M   'P 1'
#
loop_
_entity.id
_entity.type
_entity.pdbx_description
1 polymer ?
#
loop_
_entity_poly.entity_id
_entity_poly.type
_entity_poly.pdbx_seq_one_letter_code
_entity_poly.pdbx_strand_id
1 'polypeptide(L)'
;MGQIYALLYLSPNPVSLDDMVEKLNISKASASLNIRYLESRGAVKRVWVNGTRKDYYEAEPDIVKIVISRLKYHFKEIDDRFKILETELNQKTQQTKSINKDQQFNFYSDRFKRIKKMYDNLTKLLKILPVKSLGE
;
A
#
# COMPACT_ATOMS: atom_id res chain seq x y z
N MET A 1 1.46 -9.62 11.89
CA MET A 1 1.69 -9.51 10.43
C MET A 1 3.16 -9.32 10.08
N GLY A 2 3.80 -8.21 10.46
CA GLY A 2 5.21 -7.95 10.11
C GLY A 2 6.20 -9.02 10.58
N GLN A 3 6.01 -9.56 11.80
CA GLN A 3 6.84 -10.65 12.33
C GLN A 3 6.75 -11.95 11.51
N ILE A 4 5.58 -12.29 10.94
CA ILE A 4 5.42 -13.47 10.08
C ILE A 4 6.16 -13.26 8.76
N TYR A 5 6.02 -12.08 8.16
CA TYR A 5 6.76 -11.76 6.94
C TYR A 5 8.27 -11.80 7.20
N ALA A 6 8.75 -11.19 8.29
CA ALA A 6 10.17 -11.19 8.66
C ALA A 6 10.69 -12.62 8.90
N LEU A 7 9.92 -13.47 9.59
CA LEU A 7 10.26 -14.88 9.77
C LEU A 7 10.40 -15.58 8.42
N LEU A 8 9.44 -15.43 7.52
CA LEU A 8 9.46 -16.06 6.20
C LEU A 8 10.61 -15.53 5.32
N TYR A 9 10.89 -14.24 5.39
CA TYR A 9 11.94 -13.58 4.62
C TYR A 9 13.35 -14.02 5.05
N LEU A 10 13.54 -14.27 6.34
CA LEU A 10 14.82 -14.72 6.90
C LEU A 10 14.93 -16.26 6.97
N SER A 11 13.88 -16.99 6.62
CA SER A 11 13.89 -18.46 6.64
C SER A 11 14.41 -19.01 5.32
N PRO A 12 15.45 -19.85 5.32
CA PRO A 12 15.98 -20.46 4.10
C PRO A 12 15.06 -21.54 3.50
N ASN A 13 14.11 -22.04 4.31
CA ASN A 13 13.15 -23.07 3.92
C ASN A 13 11.72 -22.58 4.13
N PRO A 14 10.73 -23.12 3.38
CA PRO A 14 9.32 -22.84 3.62
C PRO A 14 8.92 -23.07 5.08
N VAL A 15 8.05 -22.21 5.60
CA VAL A 15 7.60 -22.26 7.01
C VAL A 15 6.12 -22.61 7.06
N SER A 16 5.75 -23.56 7.91
CA SER A 16 4.35 -23.94 8.09
C SER A 16 3.63 -23.04 9.10
N LEU A 17 2.30 -23.10 9.11
CA LEU A 17 1.49 -22.35 10.09
C LEU A 17 1.84 -22.70 11.54
N ASP A 18 2.09 -23.99 11.83
CA ASP A 18 2.44 -24.43 13.19
C ASP A 18 3.84 -23.90 13.58
N ASP A 19 4.79 -23.88 12.65
CA ASP A 19 6.12 -23.29 12.89
C ASP A 19 6.02 -21.79 13.19
N MET A 20 5.08 -21.07 12.55
CA MET A 20 4.85 -19.65 12.84
C MET A 20 4.32 -19.45 14.26
N VAL A 21 3.42 -20.32 14.72
CA VAL A 21 2.88 -20.32 16.09
C VAL A 21 4.00 -20.54 17.10
N GLU A 22 4.84 -21.54 16.86
CA GLU A 22 5.95 -21.90 17.75
C GLU A 22 7.03 -20.81 17.77
N LYS A 23 7.55 -20.41 16.61
CA LYS A 23 8.68 -19.48 16.51
C LYS A 23 8.36 -18.05 16.93
N LEU A 24 7.11 -17.61 16.76
CA LEU A 24 6.69 -16.25 17.08
C LEU A 24 5.89 -16.15 18.37
N ASN A 25 5.60 -17.28 19.02
CA ASN A 25 4.77 -17.35 20.23
C ASN A 25 3.42 -16.61 20.06
N ILE A 26 2.74 -16.86 18.94
CA ILE A 26 1.44 -16.26 18.61
C ILE A 26 0.36 -17.33 18.53
N SER A 27 -0.90 -16.95 18.74
CA SER A 27 -2.01 -17.89 18.60
C SER A 27 -2.16 -18.40 17.16
N LYS A 28 -2.66 -19.64 17.01
CA LYS A 28 -2.95 -20.24 15.69
C LYS A 28 -3.95 -19.42 14.87
N ALA A 29 -4.92 -18.81 15.54
CA ALA A 29 -5.87 -17.89 14.90
C ALA A 29 -5.16 -16.63 14.36
N SER A 30 -4.26 -16.02 15.15
CA SER A 30 -3.47 -14.86 14.72
C SER A 30 -2.54 -15.20 13.56
N ALA A 31 -1.84 -16.34 13.63
CA ALA A 31 -1.01 -16.83 12.54
C ALA A 31 -1.83 -17.00 11.25
N SER A 32 -3.00 -17.64 11.33
CA SER A 32 -3.84 -17.94 10.17
C SER A 32 -4.44 -16.68 9.52
N LEU A 33 -4.89 -15.72 10.31
CA LEU A 33 -5.40 -14.44 9.81
C LEU A 33 -4.30 -13.65 9.12
N ASN A 34 -3.14 -13.56 9.76
CA ASN A 34 -2.02 -12.77 9.25
C ASN A 34 -1.42 -13.37 7.99
N ILE A 35 -1.27 -14.70 7.90
CA ILE A 35 -0.70 -15.33 6.70
C ILE A 35 -1.65 -15.21 5.50
N ARG A 36 -2.96 -15.39 5.70
CA ARG A 36 -3.96 -15.17 4.63
C ARG A 36 -3.98 -13.72 4.17
N TYR A 37 -3.85 -12.78 5.11
CA TYR A 37 -3.75 -11.37 4.75
C TYR A 37 -2.51 -11.11 3.87
N LEU A 38 -1.33 -11.59 4.29
CA LEU A 38 -0.10 -11.44 3.52
C LEU A 38 -0.20 -12.11 2.14
N GLU A 39 -0.80 -13.29 2.06
CA GLU A 39 -1.01 -14.03 0.81
C GLU A 39 -1.93 -13.25 -0.14
N SER A 40 -3.03 -12.69 0.36
CA SER A 40 -3.95 -11.86 -0.44
C SER A 40 -3.30 -10.58 -1.01
N ARG A 41 -2.21 -10.13 -0.39
CA ARG A 41 -1.44 -8.97 -0.81
C ARG A 41 -0.27 -9.33 -1.73
N GLY A 42 -0.03 -10.62 -1.98
CA GLY A 42 1.13 -11.11 -2.73
C GLY A 42 2.46 -10.96 -1.99
N ALA A 43 2.42 -10.76 -0.66
CA ALA A 43 3.62 -10.64 0.18
C ALA A 43 4.27 -12.00 0.45
N VAL A 44 3.48 -13.06 0.38
CA VAL A 44 3.90 -14.45 0.60
C VAL A 44 3.15 -15.33 -0.39
N LYS A 45 3.68 -16.51 -0.65
CA LYS A 45 3.04 -17.54 -1.48
C LYS A 45 2.96 -18.84 -0.70
N ARG A 46 1.85 -19.56 -0.86
CA ARG A 46 1.75 -20.94 -0.37
C ARG A 46 2.49 -21.86 -1.33
N VAL A 47 3.33 -22.73 -0.77
CA VAL A 47 4.11 -23.72 -1.52
C VAL A 47 3.79 -25.12 -1.01
N TRP A 48 3.83 -26.08 -1.94
CA TRP A 48 3.63 -27.48 -1.60
C TRP A 48 4.98 -28.14 -1.32
N VAL A 49 5.05 -28.87 -0.20
CA VAL A 49 6.21 -29.65 0.18
C VAL A 49 5.85 -31.13 0.07
N ASN A 50 6.68 -31.89 -0.63
CA ASN A 50 6.49 -33.33 -0.83
C ASN A 50 6.39 -34.08 0.50
N GLY A 51 5.47 -35.05 0.59
CA GLY A 51 5.37 -35.95 1.74
C GLY A 51 4.68 -35.36 2.97
N THR A 52 4.09 -34.17 2.88
CA THR A 52 3.36 -33.54 3.99
C THR A 52 1.98 -33.04 3.59
N ARG A 53 1.04 -33.10 4.54
CA ARG A 53 -0.32 -32.55 4.40
C ARG A 53 -0.43 -31.11 4.90
N LYS A 54 0.66 -30.54 5.41
CA LYS A 54 0.70 -29.18 5.94
C LYS A 54 0.90 -28.16 4.82
N ASP A 55 0.40 -26.96 5.09
CA ASP A 55 0.63 -25.80 4.24
C ASP A 55 1.91 -25.10 4.65
N TYR A 56 2.75 -24.84 3.67
CA TYR A 56 3.99 -24.09 3.82
C TYR A 56 3.92 -22.80 3.05
N TYR A 57 4.66 -21.82 3.52
CA TYR A 57 4.69 -20.49 2.95
C TYR A 57 6.13 -20.03 2.75
N GLU A 58 6.33 -19.21 1.73
CA GLU A 58 7.57 -18.50 1.45
C GLU A 58 7.28 -17.00 1.30
N ALA A 59 8.23 -16.15 1.70
CA ALA A 59 8.13 -14.71 1.44
C ALA A 59 8.39 -14.41 -0.04
N GLU A 60 7.71 -13.39 -0.56
CA GLU A 60 8.09 -12.76 -1.83
C GLU A 60 9.27 -11.80 -1.57
N PRO A 61 10.48 -12.08 -2.09
CA PRO A 61 11.66 -11.23 -1.86
C PRO A 61 11.51 -9.84 -2.48
N ASP A 62 10.76 -9.72 -3.57
CA ASP A 62 10.53 -8.45 -4.28
C ASP A 62 9.30 -7.68 -3.74
N ILE A 63 8.86 -7.91 -2.49
CA ILE A 63 7.70 -7.23 -1.92
C ILE A 63 7.82 -5.70 -2.00
N VAL A 64 9.03 -5.16 -1.81
CA VAL A 64 9.28 -3.72 -1.82
C VAL A 64 8.92 -3.15 -3.18
N LYS A 65 9.27 -3.86 -4.26
CA LYS A 65 8.90 -3.51 -5.63
C LYS A 65 7.39 -3.57 -5.84
N ILE A 66 6.72 -4.62 -5.35
CA ILE A 66 5.26 -4.76 -5.47
C ILE A 66 4.54 -3.62 -4.75
N VAL A 67 4.95 -3.32 -3.51
CA VAL A 67 4.36 -2.26 -2.69
C VAL A 67 4.59 -0.89 -3.31
N ILE A 68 5.82 -0.57 -3.72
CA ILE A 68 6.14 0.72 -4.35
C ILE A 68 5.38 0.87 -5.67
N SER A 69 5.30 -0.18 -6.49
CA SER A 69 4.58 -0.13 -7.77
C SER A 69 3.08 0.10 -7.57
N ARG A 70 2.48 -0.60 -6.60
CA ARG A 70 1.06 -0.42 -6.25
C ARG A 70 0.78 0.97 -5.69
N LEU A 71 1.65 1.49 -4.82
CA LEU A 71 1.56 2.86 -4.34
C LEU A 71 1.64 3.85 -5.51
N LYS A 72 2.65 3.74 -6.38
CA LYS A 72 2.76 4.60 -7.58
C LYS A 72 1.49 4.58 -8.44
N TYR A 73 0.87 3.41 -8.63
CA TYR A 73 -0.39 3.27 -9.37
C TYR A 73 -1.55 4.02 -8.70
N HIS A 74 -1.83 3.75 -7.42
CA HIS A 74 -2.93 4.42 -6.71
C HIS A 74 -2.73 5.93 -6.59
N PHE A 75 -1.47 6.37 -6.44
CA PHE A 75 -1.15 7.79 -6.42
C PHE A 75 -1.54 8.41 -7.76
N LYS A 76 -1.11 7.84 -8.90
CA LYS A 76 -1.49 8.34 -10.22
C LYS A 76 -3.02 8.51 -10.39
N GLU A 77 -3.81 7.54 -9.93
CA GLU A 77 -5.27 7.63 -9.98
C GLU A 77 -5.82 8.81 -9.15
N ILE A 78 -5.23 9.05 -7.98
CA ILE A 78 -5.58 10.18 -7.11
C ILE A 78 -5.19 11.52 -7.77
N ASP A 79 -4.03 11.61 -8.42
CA ASP A 79 -3.60 12.81 -9.18
C ASP A 79 -4.61 13.18 -10.27
N ASP A 80 -5.06 12.18 -11.04
CA ASP A 80 -6.01 12.39 -12.12
C ASP A 80 -7.37 12.89 -11.59
N ARG A 81 -7.82 12.37 -10.44
CA ARG A 81 -9.03 12.88 -9.75
C ARG A 81 -8.85 14.30 -9.22
N PHE A 82 -7.67 14.64 -8.68
CA PHE A 82 -7.37 16.01 -8.25
C PHE A 82 -7.43 17.01 -9.40
N LYS A 83 -6.94 16.65 -10.60
CA LYS A 83 -7.01 17.51 -11.79
C LYS A 83 -8.45 17.78 -12.24
N ILE A 84 -9.31 16.76 -12.19
CA ILE A 84 -10.73 16.89 -12.54
C ILE A 84 -11.41 17.85 -11.56
N LEU A 85 -11.24 17.63 -10.25
CA LEU A 85 -11.83 18.46 -9.21
C LEU A 85 -11.34 19.93 -9.28
N GLU A 86 -10.06 20.15 -9.57
CA GLU A 86 -9.53 21.50 -9.75
C GLU A 86 -10.17 22.22 -10.95
N THR A 87 -10.40 21.49 -12.04
CA THR A 87 -11.08 22.01 -13.23
C THR A 87 -12.52 22.41 -12.91
N GLU A 88 -13.25 21.58 -12.18
CA GLU A 88 -14.63 21.85 -11.74
C GLU A 88 -14.71 23.05 -10.79
N LEU A 89 -13.79 23.16 -9.83
CA LEU A 89 -13.71 24.29 -8.91
C LEU A 89 -13.42 25.60 -9.66
N ASN A 90 -12.51 25.57 -10.63
CA ASN A 90 -12.17 26.74 -11.44
C ASN A 90 -13.32 27.18 -12.36
N GLN A 91 -14.07 26.23 -12.94
CA GLN A 91 -15.25 26.54 -13.76
C GLN A 91 -16.39 27.16 -12.93
N LYS A 92 -16.67 26.61 -11.75
CA LYS A 92 -17.65 27.20 -10.81
C LYS A 92 -17.22 28.61 -10.36
N THR A 93 -15.92 28.87 -10.24
CA THR A 93 -15.42 30.21 -9.92
C THR A 93 -15.65 31.23 -11.05
N GLN A 94 -15.69 30.80 -12.31
CA GLN A 94 -15.89 31.67 -13.48
C GLN A 94 -17.38 31.96 -13.76
N GLN A 95 -18.28 31.02 -13.48
CA GLN A 95 -19.73 31.22 -13.63
C GLN A 95 -20.34 32.09 -12.52
N THR A 96 -19.76 32.08 -11.31
CA THR A 96 -20.25 32.85 -10.16
C THR A 96 -19.57 34.22 -10.05
N LYS A 97 -19.70 35.06 -11.08
CA LYS A 97 -19.17 36.45 -11.09
C LYS A 97 -20.06 37.46 -10.34
N SER A 98 -21.18 37.04 -9.76
CA SER A 98 -22.08 37.90 -9.00
C SER A 98 -22.49 37.21 -7.72
N ILE A 99 -22.43 37.95 -6.60
CA ILE A 99 -22.83 37.60 -5.23
C ILE A 99 -21.75 36.80 -4.47
N ASN A 100 -21.05 37.49 -3.57
CA ASN A 100 -20.14 37.01 -2.51
C ASN A 100 -19.50 35.63 -2.73
N LYS A 101 -18.20 35.59 -3.02
CA LYS A 101 -17.40 34.37 -2.83
C LYS A 101 -17.60 33.90 -1.38
N ASP A 102 -18.47 32.91 -1.19
CA ASP A 102 -18.80 32.38 0.13
C ASP A 102 -17.49 32.07 0.86
N GLN A 103 -17.38 32.51 2.12
CA GLN A 103 -16.25 32.16 2.98
C GLN A 103 -16.02 30.64 2.99
N GLN A 104 -17.10 29.86 2.86
CA GLN A 104 -17.06 28.41 2.69
C GLN A 104 -16.31 27.97 1.43
N PHE A 105 -16.57 28.59 0.27
CA PHE A 105 -15.88 28.24 -0.98
C PHE A 105 -14.38 28.47 -0.87
N ASN A 106 -13.96 29.63 -0.36
CA ASN A 106 -12.54 29.95 -0.16
C ASN A 106 -11.90 28.95 0.81
N PHE A 107 -12.57 28.64 1.93
CA PHE A 107 -12.11 27.66 2.91
C PHE A 107 -11.91 26.25 2.34
N TYR A 108 -12.86 25.74 1.56
CA TYR A 108 -12.72 24.43 0.91
C TYR A 108 -11.63 24.44 -0.17
N SER A 109 -11.50 25.54 -0.93
CA SER A 109 -10.46 25.68 -1.94
C SER A 109 -9.05 25.67 -1.34
N ASP A 110 -8.86 26.31 -0.19
CA ASP A 110 -7.57 26.35 0.49
C ASP A 110 -7.19 25.00 1.11
N ARG A 111 -8.16 24.29 1.69
CA ARG A 111 -7.95 22.92 2.19
C ARG A 111 -7.60 21.96 1.06
N PHE A 112 -8.30 22.06 -0.06
CA PHE A 112 -8.04 21.27 -1.24
C PHE A 112 -6.61 21.49 -1.76
N LYS A 113 -6.16 22.75 -1.89
CA LYS A 113 -4.78 23.09 -2.26
C LYS A 113 -3.74 22.49 -1.30
N ARG A 114 -4.02 22.48 0.01
CA ARG A 114 -3.12 21.86 1.01
C ARG A 114 -2.99 20.35 0.81
N ILE A 115 -4.11 19.66 0.62
CA ILE A 115 -4.12 18.21 0.38
C ILE A 115 -3.38 17.90 -0.92
N LYS A 116 -3.63 18.65 -1.99
CA LYS A 116 -2.92 18.52 -3.27
C LYS A 116 -1.41 18.73 -3.10
N LYS A 117 -0.97 19.77 -2.38
CA LYS A 117 0.46 20.01 -2.11
C LYS A 117 1.10 18.88 -1.30
N MET A 118 0.40 18.32 -0.31
CA MET A 118 0.88 17.17 0.46
C MET A 118 1.04 15.94 -0.45
N TYR A 119 0.05 15.70 -1.31
CA TYR A 119 0.07 14.63 -2.30
C TYR A 119 1.23 14.79 -3.31
N ASP A 120 1.47 15.99 -3.83
CA ASP A 120 2.58 16.30 -4.75
C ASP A 120 3.94 16.02 -4.11
N ASN A 121 4.10 16.41 -2.85
CA ASN A 121 5.32 16.15 -2.08
C ASN A 121 5.54 14.65 -1.88
N LEU A 122 4.49 13.90 -1.53
CA LEU A 122 4.60 12.45 -1.36
C LEU A 122 4.94 11.76 -2.70
N THR A 123 4.35 12.23 -3.80
CA THR A 123 4.64 11.70 -5.14
C THR A 123 6.08 11.97 -5.56
N LYS A 124 6.64 13.14 -5.23
CA LYS A 124 8.05 13.44 -5.44
C LYS A 124 8.95 12.50 -4.64
N LEU A 125 8.63 12.25 -3.37
CA LEU A 125 9.37 11.27 -2.54
C LEU A 125 9.31 9.86 -3.15
N LEU A 126 8.13 9.40 -3.58
CA LEU A 126 7.97 8.09 -4.22
C LEU A 126 8.74 7.95 -5.55
N LYS A 127 8.98 9.05 -6.27
CA LYS A 127 9.82 9.04 -7.50
C LYS A 127 11.30 8.85 -7.19
N ILE A 128 11.77 9.34 -6.04
CA ILE A 128 13.16 9.22 -5.60
C ILE A 128 13.45 7.82 -5.04
N LEU A 129 12.44 7.12 -4.52
CA LEU A 129 12.61 5.77 -4.02
C LEU A 129 13.06 4.81 -5.14
N PRO A 130 14.23 4.15 -4.99
CA PRO A 130 14.69 3.17 -5.95
C PRO A 130 13.71 1.99 -5.99
N VAL A 131 13.26 1.63 -7.19
CA VAL A 131 12.48 0.41 -7.45
C VAL A 131 13.43 -0.78 -7.72
N LYS A 132 14.76 -0.58 -7.57
CA LYS A 132 15.74 -1.65 -7.76
C LYS A 132 15.52 -2.73 -6.70
N SER A 133 15.42 -3.97 -7.18
CA SER A 133 15.25 -5.18 -6.37
C SER A 133 16.36 -5.26 -5.32
N LEU A 134 16.01 -5.75 -4.13
CA LEU A 134 16.98 -6.14 -3.11
C LEU A 134 17.53 -7.55 -3.37
N GLY A 135 17.55 -7.97 -4.64
CA GLY A 135 17.81 -9.35 -5.08
C GLY A 135 18.59 -9.43 -6.38
N GLU A 136 19.43 -8.43 -6.69
CA GLU A 136 20.59 -8.60 -7.57
C GLU A 136 21.86 -8.73 -6.73
#